data_AF-A0A927W0V0-F1
#
_entry.id   AF-A0A927W0V0-F1
#
_cell.length_a   1.000
_cell.length_b   1.000
_cell.length_c   1.000
_cell.angle_alpha   90.00
_cell.angle_beta   90.00
_cell.angle_gamma   90.00
#
_symmetry.space_group_name_H-M   'P 1'
#
loop_
_entity.id
_entity.type
_entity.pdbx_description
1 polymer ?
#
loop_
_entity_poly.entity_id
_entity_poly.type
_entity_poly.pdbx_seq_one_letter_code
_entity_poly.pdbx_strand_id
1 'polypeptide(L)'
;MGNVNIKINGIDYSVPNGITILEAARMVGIRIPTLCYLKDINAIGACRICVVEVKGARSLVASCVYPVNEGIEITTNSPNVIKSRRTTLELILSDHKKECLSCVRSQNCELQALCKEYNVDENRFQGEMNRFELDATAPHMVRDNEKCILCRRCVAACSQLQSVSVIGANHRGFKTAIGSPFEAGLGEVACVNCGQCIAVCPTGALTERDDTQKVFDALSDPDKHVIVQTAPSIRVGLGEEFGMPIGSLVTGKMVTGLKMLGFDGVFDTNFTADLTIMEEATEFLDRYTKKENLPLITSCSPGWVKFAEHNYPELIPNISSCKSPQGMFGAVAKTYYAEKMGLDPKDIYVVSIMPCTAKKFEAERMDHTAVKGLPDIDAALTTRELARMFRKAGIMFADLPDSDFDAPFGLGTGAGTIFGATGGVMEAALRTAYEVVTKGNLDDEALDITFTAVRGTDGIKEAEYDLAGNKVRVAVASGLANARQLLDLVKSGEKQYDFIEIMACPGGCVYGGGQPIKSADVRNFTDVKAIRAAALYEDDKNLPLRKSHDNPDVKRIYEEYFGEPNSHKAHEILHTGYTVRSKF
;
A
#
# COMPACT_ATOMS: atom_id res chain seq x y z
N MET A 1 29.58 14.68 -10.49
CA MET A 1 29.51 15.90 -9.68
C MET A 1 30.65 15.86 -8.67
N GLY A 2 31.38 16.96 -8.47
CA GLY A 2 32.44 17.02 -7.46
C GLY A 2 31.88 17.14 -6.03
N ASN A 3 32.74 17.01 -5.03
CA ASN A 3 32.39 17.30 -3.64
C ASN A 3 32.62 18.79 -3.32
N VAL A 4 31.95 19.27 -2.28
CA VAL A 4 32.20 20.57 -1.65
C VAL A 4 32.63 20.37 -0.20
N ASN A 5 33.53 21.22 0.28
CA ASN A 5 33.94 21.26 1.67
C ASN A 5 32.99 22.15 2.47
N ILE A 6 32.45 21.61 3.55
CA ILE A 6 31.49 22.29 4.41
C ILE A 6 31.91 22.13 5.87
N LYS A 7 31.36 22.97 6.74
CA LYS A 7 31.52 22.84 8.19
C LYS A 7 30.16 22.67 8.85
N ILE A 8 29.96 21.59 9.61
CA ILE A 8 28.73 21.38 10.39
C ILE A 8 29.11 21.27 11.87
N ASN A 9 28.54 22.14 12.70
CA ASN A 9 28.82 22.22 14.15
C ASN A 9 30.33 22.33 14.46
N GLY A 10 31.07 23.08 13.64
CA GLY A 10 32.51 23.31 13.80
C GLY A 10 33.42 22.26 13.14
N ILE A 11 32.87 21.12 12.71
CA ILE A 11 33.63 20.00 12.11
C ILE A 11 33.59 20.10 10.58
N ASP A 12 34.75 19.95 9.95
CA ASP A 12 34.92 19.97 8.50
C ASP A 12 34.52 18.62 7.87
N TYR A 13 33.76 18.68 6.78
CA TYR A 13 33.29 17.53 6.01
C TYR A 13 33.39 17.78 4.51
N SER A 14 33.50 16.70 3.73
CA SER A 14 33.39 16.73 2.27
C SER A 14 32.12 15.97 1.86
N VAL A 15 31.20 16.65 1.19
CA VAL A 15 29.91 16.07 0.76
C VAL A 15 29.67 16.30 -0.74
N PRO A 16 28.83 15.48 -1.40
CA PRO A 16 28.47 15.70 -2.80
C PRO A 16 27.90 17.10 -3.04
N ASN A 17 28.35 17.77 -4.09
CA ASN A 17 27.73 19.02 -4.52
C ASN A 17 26.30 18.78 -5.04
N GLY A 18 25.41 19.75 -4.85
CA GLY A 18 24.03 19.70 -5.35
C GLY A 18 23.00 19.10 -4.39
N ILE A 19 23.41 18.63 -3.21
CA ILE A 19 22.49 18.17 -2.16
C ILE A 19 22.06 19.32 -1.23
N THR A 20 21.00 19.10 -0.47
CA THR A 20 20.54 20.05 0.54
C THR A 20 21.35 19.95 1.85
N ILE A 21 21.30 20.99 2.71
CA ILE A 21 21.88 20.92 4.05
C ILE A 21 21.29 19.75 4.85
N LEU A 22 19.99 19.46 4.69
CA LEU A 22 19.35 18.34 5.36
C LEU A 22 20.00 16.99 4.99
N GLU A 23 20.25 16.77 3.71
CA GLU A 23 20.90 15.56 3.21
C GLU A 23 22.36 15.48 3.64
N ALA A 24 23.10 16.59 3.54
CA ALA A 24 24.49 16.67 3.99
C ALA A 24 24.63 16.36 5.49
N ALA A 25 23.75 16.93 6.33
CA ALA A 25 23.73 16.65 7.77
C ALA A 25 23.46 15.16 8.05
N ARG A 26 22.56 14.53 7.30
CA ARG A 26 22.23 13.11 7.46
C ARG A 26 23.43 12.22 7.16
N MET A 27 24.21 12.53 6.13
CA MET A 27 25.42 11.77 5.73
C MET A 27 26.48 11.74 6.83
N VAL A 28 26.55 12.77 7.67
CA VAL A 28 27.55 12.90 8.75
C VAL A 28 26.98 12.52 10.12
N GLY A 29 25.83 11.83 10.16
CA GLY A 29 25.23 11.35 11.39
C GLY A 29 24.43 12.39 12.18
N ILE A 30 24.10 13.54 11.59
CA ILE A 30 23.31 14.60 12.25
C ILE A 30 21.86 14.55 11.78
N ARG A 31 20.94 14.32 12.72
CA ARG A 31 19.50 14.39 12.48
C ARG A 31 19.00 15.84 12.60
N ILE A 32 18.50 16.39 11.49
CA ILE A 32 17.70 17.62 11.50
C ILE A 32 16.23 17.20 11.34
N PRO A 33 15.33 17.52 12.30
CA PRO A 33 13.95 17.08 12.24
C PRO A 33 13.17 17.77 11.12
N THR A 34 12.12 17.10 10.64
CA THR A 34 11.21 17.64 9.63
C THR A 34 9.76 17.27 9.96
N LEU A 35 8.80 18.05 9.45
CA LEU A 35 7.38 17.69 9.46
C LEU A 35 6.80 17.65 8.04
N CYS A 36 6.95 18.75 7.28
CA CYS A 36 6.45 18.81 5.91
C CYS A 36 7.33 18.11 4.89
N TYR A 37 8.64 18.01 5.13
CA TYR A 37 9.56 17.49 4.13
C TYR A 37 9.32 16.00 3.87
N LEU A 38 9.07 15.67 2.61
CA LEU A 38 9.17 14.32 2.08
C LEU A 38 10.08 14.37 0.86
N LYS A 39 11.14 13.56 0.89
CA LYS A 39 12.12 13.51 -0.18
C LYS A 39 11.43 13.22 -1.52
N ASP A 40 11.81 13.99 -2.53
CA ASP A 40 11.30 13.93 -3.92
C ASP A 40 9.80 14.18 -4.12
N ILE A 41 9.03 14.44 -3.05
CA ILE A 41 7.56 14.58 -3.10
C ILE A 41 7.11 15.94 -2.58
N ASN A 42 7.57 16.34 -1.39
CA ASN A 42 7.10 17.57 -0.74
C ASN A 42 8.27 18.32 -0.09
N ALA A 43 8.94 19.18 -0.86
CA ALA A 43 10.07 19.99 -0.41
C ALA A 43 9.73 21.49 -0.41
N ILE A 44 8.83 21.91 0.48
CA ILE A 44 8.31 23.30 0.51
C ILE A 44 8.90 24.17 1.62
N GLY A 45 9.68 23.60 2.56
CA GLY A 45 10.29 24.34 3.67
C GLY A 45 9.31 25.05 4.63
N ALA A 46 8.00 24.78 4.51
CA ALA A 46 6.95 25.59 5.12
C ALA A 46 6.79 25.36 6.63
N CYS A 47 7.02 24.13 7.13
CA CYS A 47 6.83 23.83 8.56
C CYS A 47 7.89 24.46 9.47
N ARG A 48 9.01 24.94 8.93
CA ARG A 48 10.14 25.55 9.66
C ARG A 48 10.78 24.71 10.79
N ILE A 49 10.43 23.44 10.95
CA ILE A 49 11.09 22.54 11.91
C ILE A 49 12.54 22.24 11.51
N CYS A 50 12.84 22.18 10.21
CA CYS A 50 14.18 21.90 9.69
C CYS A 50 15.15 23.10 9.73
N VAL A 51 14.84 24.14 10.49
CA VAL A 51 15.68 25.35 10.49
C VAL A 51 17.07 25.09 11.08
N VAL A 52 18.08 25.72 10.49
CA VAL A 52 19.48 25.71 10.93
C VAL A 52 20.07 27.11 10.81
N GLU A 53 21.17 27.36 11.51
CA GLU A 53 21.93 28.60 11.40
C GLU A 53 23.04 28.42 10.37
N VAL A 54 23.19 29.38 9.46
CA VAL A 54 24.26 29.41 8.45
C VAL A 54 25.04 30.70 8.64
N LYS A 55 26.38 30.61 8.74
CA LYS A 55 27.24 31.78 8.93
C LYS A 55 27.04 32.80 7.79
N GLY A 56 26.84 34.05 8.15
CA GLY A 56 26.55 35.13 7.20
C GLY A 56 25.09 35.24 6.75
N ALA A 57 24.23 34.26 7.04
CA ALA A 57 22.80 34.38 6.78
C ALA A 57 22.13 35.32 7.80
N ARG A 58 21.20 36.16 7.35
CA ARG A 58 20.46 37.11 8.21
C ARG A 58 19.49 36.44 9.18
N SER A 59 19.05 35.22 8.88
CA SER A 59 18.05 34.48 9.65
C SER A 59 18.28 32.97 9.52
N LEU A 60 17.61 32.18 10.35
CA LEU A 60 17.65 30.73 10.24
C LEU A 60 17.08 30.27 8.89
N VAL A 61 17.77 29.35 8.22
CA VAL A 61 17.39 28.84 6.90
C VAL A 61 16.76 27.46 7.02
N ALA A 62 15.85 27.11 6.11
CA ALA A 62 15.24 25.77 6.07
C ALA A 62 16.19 24.78 5.39
N SER A 63 16.79 23.85 6.15
CA SER A 63 17.81 22.96 5.62
C SER A 63 17.32 22.03 4.50
N CYS A 64 16.02 21.74 4.45
CA CYS A 64 15.43 20.78 3.52
C CYS A 64 15.30 21.29 2.07
N VAL A 65 15.54 22.58 1.84
CA VAL A 65 15.51 23.22 0.51
C VAL A 65 16.71 24.12 0.26
N TYR A 66 17.63 24.21 1.22
CA TYR A 66 18.81 25.06 1.12
C TYR A 66 19.99 24.23 0.62
N PRO A 67 20.57 24.54 -0.55
CA PRO A 67 21.68 23.77 -1.11
C PRO A 67 22.98 24.01 -0.33
N VAL A 68 23.83 22.98 -0.26
CA VAL A 68 25.22 23.16 0.20
C VAL A 68 26.07 23.82 -0.89
N ASN A 69 27.04 24.64 -0.47
CA ASN A 69 28.04 25.27 -1.34
C ASN A 69 29.41 25.20 -0.65
N GLU A 70 30.49 25.35 -1.42
CA GLU A 70 31.86 25.39 -0.90
C GLU A 70 32.02 26.41 0.23
N GLY A 71 32.63 25.98 1.34
CA GLY A 71 32.93 26.83 2.49
C GLY A 71 31.72 27.18 3.36
N ILE A 72 30.54 26.61 3.14
CA ILE A 72 29.37 26.88 3.99
C ILE A 72 29.61 26.37 5.43
N GLU A 73 29.32 27.23 6.41
CA GLU A 73 29.40 26.89 7.83
C GLU A 73 28.00 26.86 8.45
N ILE A 74 27.61 25.72 9.01
CA ILE A 74 26.27 25.39 9.47
C ILE A 74 26.31 25.04 10.96
N THR A 75 25.39 25.61 11.75
CA THR A 75 25.14 25.21 13.14
C THR A 75 23.71 24.70 13.28
N THR A 76 23.57 23.45 13.72
CA THR A 76 22.28 22.72 13.71
C THR A 76 21.56 22.71 15.07
N ASN A 77 22.24 23.15 16.12
CA ASN A 77 21.83 23.04 17.52
C ASN A 77 22.12 24.30 18.36
N SER A 78 22.23 25.48 17.72
CA SER A 78 22.39 26.73 18.47
C SER A 78 21.16 27.00 19.36
N PRO A 79 21.28 27.77 20.46
CA PRO A 79 20.15 28.14 21.31
C PRO A 79 18.99 28.77 20.51
N ASN A 80 19.32 29.55 19.47
CA ASN A 80 18.33 30.16 18.57
C ASN A 80 17.58 29.11 17.74
N VAL A 81 18.28 28.11 17.20
CA VAL A 81 17.66 27.00 16.45
C VAL A 81 16.70 26.21 17.34
N ILE A 82 17.15 25.82 18.54
CA ILE A 82 16.34 25.03 19.48
C ILE A 82 15.10 25.81 19.91
N LYS A 83 15.26 27.10 20.26
CA LYS A 83 14.14 27.98 20.65
C LYS A 83 13.14 28.17 19.52
N SER A 84 13.61 28.33 18.27
CA SER A 84 12.77 28.50 17.08
C SER A 84 11.90 27.26 16.83
N ARG A 85 12.51 26.06 16.87
CA ARG A 85 11.79 24.78 16.70
C ARG A 85 10.74 24.59 17.79
N ARG A 86 11.09 24.81 19.07
CA ARG A 86 10.14 24.74 20.19
C ARG A 86 8.96 25.69 19.98
N THR A 87 9.23 26.95 19.66
CA THR A 87 8.19 27.98 19.45
C THR A 87 7.27 27.62 18.28
N THR A 88 7.82 27.04 17.21
CA THR A 88 7.03 26.59 16.06
C THR A 88 6.11 25.44 16.43
N LEU A 89 6.59 24.46 17.22
CA LEU A 89 5.75 23.36 17.71
C LEU A 89 4.62 23.86 18.62
N GLU A 90 4.92 24.78 19.54
CA GLU A 90 3.93 25.42 20.41
C GLU A 90 2.85 26.17 19.61
N LEU A 91 3.23 26.86 18.54
CA LEU A 91 2.28 27.51 17.63
C LEU A 91 1.44 26.51 16.85
N ILE A 92 2.02 25.41 16.36
CA ILE A 92 1.26 24.33 15.72
C ILE A 92 0.21 23.76 16.69
N LEU A 93 0.57 23.57 17.96
CA LEU A 93 -0.33 23.04 18.98
C LEU A 93 -1.46 24.01 19.37
N SER A 94 -1.30 25.31 19.11
CA SER A 94 -2.35 26.31 19.42
C SER A 94 -3.60 26.17 18.55
N ASP A 95 -3.52 25.46 17.42
CA ASP A 95 -4.63 25.16 16.49
C ASP A 95 -4.79 23.65 16.24
N HIS A 96 -4.23 22.79 17.11
CA HIS A 96 -4.29 21.34 16.97
C HIS A 96 -5.14 20.70 18.09
N LYS A 97 -6.04 19.78 17.73
CA LYS A 97 -6.83 19.02 18.71
C LYS A 97 -5.97 17.99 19.46
N LYS A 98 -5.62 18.29 20.71
CA LYS A 98 -4.69 17.55 21.58
C LYS A 98 -5.31 16.32 22.29
N GLU A 99 -5.94 15.42 21.55
CA GLU A 99 -6.56 14.20 22.12
C GLU A 99 -5.63 12.98 22.05
N CYS A 100 -4.40 13.12 22.54
CA CYS A 100 -3.36 12.11 22.32
C CYS A 100 -3.63 10.75 23.00
N LEU A 101 -4.49 10.70 24.01
CA LEU A 101 -4.82 9.45 24.73
C LEU A 101 -5.77 8.54 23.94
N SER A 102 -6.65 9.11 23.13
CA SER A 102 -7.62 8.36 22.30
C SER A 102 -7.22 8.29 20.82
N CYS A 103 -6.27 9.13 20.38
CA CYS A 103 -5.82 9.17 19.00
C CYS A 103 -5.10 7.88 18.58
N VAL A 104 -5.51 7.27 17.46
CA VAL A 104 -4.90 6.06 16.89
C VAL A 104 -3.43 6.24 16.45
N ARG A 105 -2.97 7.50 16.38
CA ARG A 105 -1.57 7.85 16.07
C ARG A 105 -0.71 8.08 17.32
N SER A 106 -1.25 7.86 18.52
CA SER A 106 -0.44 7.91 19.74
C SER A 106 0.73 6.95 19.64
N GLN A 107 1.90 7.37 20.13
CA GLN A 107 3.17 6.63 20.08
C GLN A 107 3.83 6.48 18.69
N ASN A 108 3.13 6.79 17.59
CA ASN A 108 3.72 6.84 16.23
C ASN A 108 3.44 8.16 15.49
N CYS A 109 3.03 9.21 16.20
CA CYS A 109 2.83 10.56 15.66
C CYS A 109 4.13 11.36 15.64
N GLU A 110 4.49 11.90 14.48
CA GLU A 110 5.73 12.69 14.31
C GLU A 110 5.65 14.01 15.10
N LEU A 111 4.47 14.66 15.14
CA LEU A 111 4.27 15.87 15.94
C LEU A 111 4.44 15.60 17.43
N GLN A 112 3.82 14.54 17.95
CA GLN A 112 3.91 14.15 19.35
C GLN A 112 5.37 13.85 19.75
N ALA A 113 6.10 13.11 18.91
CA ALA A 113 7.50 12.79 19.15
C ALA A 113 8.38 14.06 19.22
N LEU A 114 8.18 15.01 18.31
CA LEU A 114 8.92 16.27 18.32
C LEU A 114 8.56 17.16 19.53
N CYS A 115 7.29 17.21 19.92
CA CYS A 115 6.88 17.99 21.09
C CYS A 115 7.56 17.46 22.36
N LYS A 116 7.69 16.13 22.49
CA LYS A 116 8.44 15.49 23.58
C LYS A 116 9.94 15.81 23.49
N GLU A 117 10.55 15.69 22.32
CA GLU A 117 11.99 15.96 22.12
C GLU A 117 12.39 17.39 22.50
N TYR A 118 11.53 18.37 22.19
CA TYR A 118 11.83 19.78 22.44
C TYR A 118 11.32 20.31 23.78
N ASN A 119 10.72 19.47 24.64
CA ASN A 119 10.07 19.85 25.89
C ASN A 119 9.09 21.02 25.68
N VAL A 120 8.15 20.82 24.77
CA VAL A 120 7.13 21.81 24.41
C VAL A 120 6.10 21.97 25.52
N ASP A 121 5.76 23.21 25.86
CA ASP A 121 4.56 23.53 26.62
C ASP A 121 3.38 23.70 25.66
N GLU A 122 2.50 22.70 25.63
CA GLU A 122 1.34 22.67 24.74
C GLU A 122 0.30 23.78 24.99
N ASN A 123 0.43 24.53 26.09
CA ASN A 123 -0.50 25.58 26.49
C ASN A 123 0.13 26.98 26.46
N ARG A 124 1.38 27.10 25.99
CA ARG A 124 2.10 28.39 25.93
C ARG A 124 1.38 29.45 25.09
N PHE A 125 0.80 29.04 23.96
CA PHE A 125 -0.03 29.88 23.11
C PHE A 125 -1.46 29.37 23.13
N GLN A 126 -2.39 30.27 23.45
CA GLN A 126 -3.83 30.00 23.46
C GLN A 126 -4.51 31.02 22.54
N GLY A 127 -5.50 30.57 21.78
CA GLY A 127 -6.21 31.39 20.82
C GLY A 127 -7.45 30.70 20.29
N GLU A 128 -8.05 31.31 19.25
CA GLU A 128 -9.08 30.65 18.46
C GLU A 128 -8.51 29.38 17.81
N MET A 129 -9.30 28.32 17.79
CA MET A 129 -9.00 27.08 17.08
C MET A 129 -10.01 26.91 15.95
N ASN A 130 -9.53 26.49 14.78
CA ASN A 130 -10.40 26.09 13.69
C ASN A 130 -11.24 24.88 14.10
N ARG A 131 -12.51 24.90 13.69
CA ARG A 131 -13.46 23.80 13.85
C ARG A 131 -13.83 23.28 12.48
N PHE A 132 -13.77 21.97 12.32
CA PHE A 132 -14.08 21.29 11.08
C PHE A 132 -15.00 20.10 11.35
N GLU A 133 -15.90 19.83 10.41
CA GLU A 133 -16.64 18.58 10.41
C GLU A 133 -15.73 17.41 10.02
N LEU A 134 -16.01 16.26 10.61
CA LEU A 134 -15.32 15.01 10.29
C LEU A 134 -15.80 14.52 8.92
N ASP A 135 -14.88 14.37 7.96
CA ASP A 135 -15.23 13.73 6.68
C ASP A 135 -15.01 12.23 6.80
N ALA A 136 -16.12 11.49 6.89
CA ALA A 136 -16.19 10.04 6.87
C ALA A 136 -17.02 9.51 5.68
N THR A 137 -17.14 10.32 4.61
CA THR A 137 -17.92 9.95 3.40
C THR A 137 -17.27 8.82 2.61
N ALA A 138 -15.95 8.68 2.69
CA ALA A 138 -15.21 7.64 1.99
C ALA A 138 -15.21 6.32 2.79
N PRO A 139 -15.49 5.17 2.16
CA PRO A 139 -15.61 3.89 2.87
C PRO A 139 -14.29 3.35 3.44
N HIS A 140 -13.16 3.93 3.06
CA HIS A 140 -11.84 3.42 3.41
C HIS A 140 -11.10 4.27 4.44
N MET A 141 -11.55 5.50 4.72
CA MET A 141 -10.79 6.44 5.53
C MET A 141 -11.62 7.56 6.15
N VAL A 142 -11.05 8.19 7.18
CA VAL A 142 -11.61 9.34 7.90
C VAL A 142 -10.61 10.51 7.82
N ARG A 143 -11.12 11.73 7.60
CA ARG A 143 -10.36 12.98 7.64
C ARG A 143 -10.84 13.86 8.79
N ASP A 144 -9.92 14.12 9.72
CA ASP A 144 -10.07 15.01 10.87
C ASP A 144 -9.14 16.22 10.69
N ASN A 145 -9.66 17.31 10.12
CA ASN A 145 -8.87 18.51 9.88
C ASN A 145 -8.48 19.25 11.16
N GLU A 146 -9.14 19.01 12.30
CA GLU A 146 -8.72 19.58 13.59
C GLU A 146 -7.38 18.98 14.08
N LYS A 147 -6.94 17.85 13.50
CA LYS A 147 -5.62 17.25 13.74
C LYS A 147 -4.62 17.58 12.62
N CYS A 148 -4.99 18.35 11.60
CA CYS A 148 -4.13 18.70 10.49
C CYS A 148 -3.13 19.80 10.87
N ILE A 149 -1.88 19.68 10.41
CA ILE A 149 -0.84 20.71 10.61
C ILE A 149 -0.49 21.44 9.31
N LEU A 150 -1.36 21.34 8.29
CA LEU A 150 -1.20 21.95 6.97
C LEU A 150 0.17 21.70 6.31
N CYS A 151 0.78 20.54 6.59
CA CYS A 151 2.10 20.20 6.06
C CYS A 151 2.11 19.88 4.55
N ARG A 152 0.92 19.65 3.97
CA ARG A 152 0.67 19.36 2.54
C ARG A 152 1.31 18.07 2.02
N ARG A 153 1.82 17.20 2.88
CA ARG A 153 2.33 15.87 2.52
C ARG A 153 1.28 15.04 1.78
N CYS A 154 0.06 15.00 2.30
CA CYS A 154 -1.05 14.29 1.67
C CYS A 154 -1.41 14.83 0.28
N VAL A 155 -1.44 16.16 0.13
CA VAL A 155 -1.71 16.84 -1.15
C VAL A 155 -0.65 16.46 -2.18
N ALA A 156 0.63 16.59 -1.82
CA ALA A 156 1.74 16.26 -2.70
C ALA A 156 1.76 14.77 -3.08
N ALA A 157 1.47 13.86 -2.14
CA ALA A 157 1.36 12.44 -2.46
C ALA A 157 0.20 12.14 -3.42
N CYS A 158 -0.96 12.78 -3.24
CA CYS A 158 -2.12 12.59 -4.12
C CYS A 158 -1.88 13.12 -5.54
N SER A 159 -1.16 14.23 -5.68
CA SER A 159 -0.85 14.80 -6.99
C SER A 159 0.35 14.15 -7.66
N GLN A 160 1.49 14.04 -6.97
CA GLN A 160 2.75 13.62 -7.59
C GLN A 160 2.91 12.10 -7.66
N LEU A 161 2.55 11.36 -6.60
CA LEU A 161 2.68 9.89 -6.62
C LEU A 161 1.52 9.21 -7.34
N GLN A 162 0.33 9.81 -7.26
CA GLN A 162 -0.90 9.17 -7.73
C GLN A 162 -1.49 9.83 -8.98
N SER A 163 -1.13 11.07 -9.33
CA SER A 163 -1.72 11.78 -10.48
C SER A 163 -3.26 11.83 -10.45
N VAL A 164 -3.82 11.91 -9.23
CA VAL A 164 -5.27 11.97 -8.97
C VAL A 164 -5.69 13.39 -8.59
N SER A 165 -4.93 14.06 -7.72
CA SER A 165 -5.11 15.48 -7.37
C SER A 165 -6.50 15.87 -6.82
N VAL A 166 -7.12 15.00 -6.01
CA VAL A 166 -8.48 15.23 -5.44
C VAL A 166 -8.50 15.87 -4.05
N ILE A 167 -7.33 16.19 -3.49
CA ILE A 167 -7.20 16.93 -2.23
C ILE A 167 -6.23 18.10 -2.39
N GLY A 168 -6.59 19.25 -1.83
CA GLY A 168 -5.84 20.49 -1.94
C GLY A 168 -6.08 21.42 -0.75
N ALA A 169 -5.38 22.56 -0.73
CA ALA A 169 -5.62 23.60 0.27
C ALA A 169 -6.80 24.48 -0.19
N ASN A 170 -7.87 24.50 0.60
CA ASN A 170 -9.04 25.36 0.42
C ASN A 170 -8.93 26.57 1.35
N HIS A 171 -9.66 27.64 1.01
CA HIS A 171 -9.65 28.93 1.73
C HIS A 171 -8.26 29.57 1.83
N ARG A 172 -8.09 30.54 2.75
CA ARG A 172 -6.86 31.31 2.96
C ARG A 172 -6.68 31.73 4.42
N GLY A 173 -5.44 32.05 4.78
CA GLY A 173 -5.10 32.55 6.11
C GLY A 173 -5.41 31.53 7.20
N PHE A 174 -5.95 31.99 8.32
CA PHE A 174 -6.30 31.14 9.46
C PHE A 174 -7.32 30.04 9.10
N LYS A 175 -8.25 30.30 8.16
CA LYS A 175 -9.29 29.35 7.74
C LYS A 175 -8.82 28.28 6.74
N THR A 176 -7.52 28.19 6.46
CA THR A 176 -7.01 27.25 5.46
C THR A 176 -7.24 25.82 5.92
N ALA A 177 -7.84 24.99 5.06
CA ALA A 177 -8.09 23.57 5.37
C ALA A 177 -7.67 22.69 4.19
N ILE A 178 -7.35 21.41 4.47
CA ILE A 178 -7.16 20.43 3.39
C ILE A 178 -8.51 19.82 3.06
N GLY A 179 -8.96 20.01 1.82
CA GLY A 179 -10.28 19.61 1.36
C GLY A 179 -10.26 19.07 -0.07
N SER A 180 -11.42 18.63 -0.53
CA SER A 180 -11.65 18.24 -1.93
C SER A 180 -12.28 19.40 -2.71
N PRO A 181 -12.32 19.33 -4.06
CA PRO A 181 -13.01 20.33 -4.88
C PRO A 181 -14.46 20.51 -4.44
N PHE A 182 -14.95 21.75 -4.51
CA PHE A 182 -16.34 22.11 -4.19
C PHE A 182 -16.79 21.75 -2.76
N GLU A 183 -15.85 21.58 -1.84
CA GLU A 183 -16.13 21.17 -0.45
C GLU A 183 -16.81 19.79 -0.33
N ALA A 184 -16.78 19.00 -1.42
CA ALA A 184 -17.34 17.65 -1.45
C ALA A 184 -16.61 16.72 -0.47
N GLY A 185 -17.32 15.68 -0.04
CA GLY A 185 -16.72 14.58 0.72
C GLY A 185 -15.70 13.81 -0.14
N LEU A 186 -14.68 13.23 0.49
CA LEU A 186 -13.68 12.45 -0.26
C LEU A 186 -14.31 11.25 -1.01
N GLY A 187 -15.43 10.70 -0.50
CA GLY A 187 -16.18 9.62 -1.14
C GLY A 187 -16.91 10.03 -2.42
N GLU A 188 -17.11 11.34 -2.64
CA GLU A 188 -17.93 11.92 -3.71
C GLU A 188 -17.09 12.43 -4.88
N VAL A 189 -15.76 12.33 -4.79
CA VAL A 189 -14.83 12.75 -5.84
C VAL A 189 -14.10 11.55 -6.44
N ALA A 190 -13.32 11.76 -7.51
CA ALA A 190 -12.50 10.73 -8.18
C ALA A 190 -11.34 10.15 -7.33
N CYS A 191 -11.47 10.11 -6.00
CA CYS A 191 -10.53 9.45 -5.11
C CYS A 191 -10.47 7.95 -5.42
N VAL A 192 -9.26 7.45 -5.63
CA VAL A 192 -8.96 6.05 -5.96
C VAL A 192 -8.79 5.16 -4.72
N ASN A 193 -9.03 5.70 -3.53
CA ASN A 193 -9.02 4.97 -2.25
C ASN A 193 -7.68 4.35 -1.82
N CYS A 194 -6.55 4.70 -2.47
CA CYS A 194 -5.25 4.03 -2.29
C CYS A 194 -4.60 4.26 -0.91
N GLY A 195 -5.03 5.28 -0.15
CA GLY A 195 -4.54 5.57 1.19
C GLY A 195 -3.10 6.10 1.27
N GLN A 196 -2.47 6.45 0.14
CA GLN A 196 -1.12 7.05 0.16
C GLN A 196 -1.09 8.38 0.94
N CYS A 197 -2.19 9.13 0.96
CA CYS A 197 -2.36 10.32 1.78
C CYS A 197 -2.30 10.02 3.30
N ILE A 198 -2.84 8.86 3.74
CA ILE A 198 -2.79 8.38 5.13
C ILE A 198 -1.36 7.99 5.49
N ALA A 199 -0.71 7.19 4.62
CA ALA A 199 0.65 6.68 4.84
C ALA A 199 1.69 7.80 5.01
N VAL A 200 1.43 8.97 4.41
CA VAL A 200 2.29 10.14 4.52
C VAL A 200 1.84 11.15 5.56
N CYS A 201 0.72 10.97 6.26
CA CYS A 201 0.27 11.93 7.26
C CYS A 201 1.14 11.86 8.54
N PRO A 202 1.72 12.97 9.04
CA PRO A 202 2.53 12.95 10.27
C PRO A 202 1.71 12.89 11.56
N THR A 203 0.39 13.10 11.47
CA THR A 203 -0.55 13.19 12.62
C THR A 203 -1.76 12.29 12.43
N GLY A 204 -2.75 12.39 13.34
CA GLY A 204 -4.04 11.71 13.24
C GLY A 204 -5.07 12.37 12.31
N ALA A 205 -4.65 13.27 11.41
CA ALA A 205 -5.58 14.00 10.53
C ALA A 205 -6.21 13.13 9.42
N LEU A 206 -5.52 12.06 9.02
CA LEU A 206 -5.99 11.10 8.03
C LEU A 206 -5.71 9.72 8.58
N THR A 207 -6.74 8.89 8.68
CA THR A 207 -6.66 7.53 9.21
C THR A 207 -7.53 6.61 8.36
N GLU A 208 -7.21 5.32 8.33
CA GLU A 208 -8.15 4.33 7.83
C GLU A 208 -9.46 4.35 8.64
N ARG A 209 -10.57 3.97 8.00
CA ARG A 209 -11.81 3.66 8.74
C ARG A 209 -11.55 2.40 9.56
N ASP A 210 -11.82 2.45 10.85
CA ASP A 210 -11.63 1.32 11.74
C ASP A 210 -12.87 0.40 11.68
N ASP A 211 -12.70 -0.80 11.14
CA ASP A 211 -13.73 -1.83 11.08
C ASP A 211 -13.46 -2.98 12.10
N THR A 212 -12.50 -2.81 13.02
CA THR A 212 -12.14 -3.87 13.99
C THR A 212 -13.30 -4.26 14.90
N GLN A 213 -14.14 -3.31 15.29
CA GLN A 213 -15.30 -3.61 16.14
C GLN A 213 -16.30 -4.51 15.41
N LYS A 214 -16.56 -4.28 14.12
CA LYS A 214 -17.43 -5.16 13.31
C LYS A 214 -16.93 -6.60 13.31
N VAL A 215 -15.62 -6.79 13.26
CA VAL A 215 -15.01 -8.13 13.28
C VAL A 215 -15.07 -8.74 14.69
N PHE A 216 -14.86 -7.98 15.76
CA PHE A 216 -15.08 -8.48 17.12
C PHE A 216 -16.54 -8.87 17.38
N ASP A 217 -17.49 -8.11 16.85
CA ASP A 217 -18.92 -8.40 16.96
C ASP A 217 -19.23 -9.72 16.24
N ALA A 218 -18.71 -9.93 15.03
CA ALA A 218 -18.85 -11.19 14.29
C ALA A 218 -18.20 -12.37 15.02
N LEU A 219 -16.98 -12.21 15.55
CA LEU A 219 -16.29 -13.25 16.33
C LEU A 219 -17.02 -13.62 17.62
N SER A 220 -17.88 -12.75 18.13
CA SER A 220 -18.67 -12.98 19.34
C SER A 220 -20.07 -13.55 19.03
N ASP A 221 -20.45 -13.63 17.76
CA ASP A 221 -21.75 -14.12 17.32
C ASP A 221 -21.69 -15.65 17.14
N PRO A 222 -22.38 -16.44 17.99
CA PRO A 222 -22.33 -17.90 17.91
C PRO A 222 -23.01 -18.48 16.67
N ASP A 223 -23.81 -17.69 15.95
CA ASP A 223 -24.48 -18.10 14.72
C ASP A 223 -23.60 -17.85 13.48
N LYS A 224 -22.40 -17.26 13.65
CA LYS A 224 -21.47 -16.99 12.56
C LYS A 224 -20.27 -17.92 12.58
N HIS A 225 -19.90 -18.37 11.37
CA HIS A 225 -18.65 -19.06 11.09
C HIS A 225 -17.66 -18.05 10.51
N VAL A 226 -16.78 -17.50 11.33
CA VAL A 226 -15.92 -16.37 10.99
C VAL A 226 -14.56 -16.86 10.51
N ILE A 227 -14.28 -16.65 9.23
CA ILE A 227 -13.01 -17.01 8.62
C ILE A 227 -12.20 -15.78 8.23
N VAL A 228 -10.88 -15.93 8.19
CA VAL A 228 -9.96 -14.85 7.82
C VAL A 228 -8.97 -15.27 6.76
N GLN A 229 -8.71 -14.40 5.80
CA GLN A 229 -7.61 -14.51 4.84
C GLN A 229 -6.59 -13.38 5.04
N THR A 230 -5.31 -13.65 4.80
CA THR A 230 -4.24 -12.64 4.90
C THR A 230 -3.51 -12.45 3.59
N ALA A 231 -3.39 -11.20 3.13
CA ALA A 231 -2.64 -10.86 1.92
C ALA A 231 -1.13 -11.11 2.07
N PRO A 232 -0.41 -11.34 0.95
CA PRO A 232 1.02 -11.64 0.97
C PRO A 232 1.83 -10.59 1.74
N SER A 233 1.56 -9.29 1.57
CA SER A 233 2.36 -8.25 2.23
C SER A 233 2.11 -8.06 3.73
N ILE A 234 1.15 -8.77 4.33
CA ILE A 234 0.94 -8.72 5.80
C ILE A 234 2.11 -9.39 6.51
N ARG A 235 2.58 -10.53 5.99
CA ARG A 235 3.65 -11.33 6.61
C ARG A 235 5.01 -10.63 6.70
N VAL A 236 5.24 -9.60 5.89
CA VAL A 236 6.47 -8.77 5.89
C VAL A 236 6.29 -7.39 6.52
N GLY A 237 5.05 -6.99 6.78
CA GLY A 237 4.71 -5.68 7.35
C GLY A 237 4.34 -5.76 8.82
N LEU A 238 3.56 -6.75 9.23
CA LEU A 238 2.90 -6.81 10.54
C LEU A 238 3.88 -6.76 11.71
N GLY A 239 5.03 -7.45 11.62
CA GLY A 239 6.02 -7.48 12.70
C GLY A 239 6.53 -6.10 13.12
N GLU A 240 6.51 -5.12 12.22
CA GLU A 240 6.96 -3.76 12.49
C GLU A 240 6.10 -3.02 13.52
N GLU A 241 4.82 -3.37 13.60
CA GLU A 241 3.90 -2.83 14.62
C GLU A 241 4.25 -3.34 16.03
N PHE A 242 5.05 -4.40 16.11
CA PHE A 242 5.48 -5.04 17.37
C PHE A 242 6.99 -4.87 17.60
N GLY A 243 7.63 -3.90 16.93
CA GLY A 243 9.03 -3.55 17.14
C GLY A 243 10.04 -4.41 16.39
N MET A 244 9.59 -5.33 15.54
CA MET A 244 10.50 -6.14 14.72
C MET A 244 11.08 -5.31 13.55
N PRO A 245 12.27 -5.68 13.02
CA PRO A 245 12.85 -5.03 11.85
C PRO A 245 11.92 -5.00 10.63
N ILE A 246 12.07 -3.98 9.78
CA ILE A 246 11.35 -3.85 8.51
C ILE A 246 11.66 -5.07 7.63
N GLY A 247 10.62 -5.72 7.11
CA GLY A 247 10.77 -6.93 6.28
C GLY A 247 10.93 -8.23 7.07
N SER A 248 10.71 -8.23 8.40
CA SER A 248 10.67 -9.48 9.17
C SER A 248 9.52 -10.37 8.69
N LEU A 249 9.81 -11.64 8.35
CA LEU A 249 8.80 -12.63 8.02
C LEU A 249 8.14 -13.15 9.30
N VAL A 250 6.83 -12.94 9.41
CA VAL A 250 6.04 -13.26 10.61
C VAL A 250 4.80 -14.12 10.32
N THR A 251 4.84 -14.92 9.24
CA THR A 251 3.73 -15.75 8.77
C THR A 251 3.16 -16.62 9.90
N GLY A 252 4.00 -17.45 10.53
CA GLY A 252 3.53 -18.38 11.56
C GLY A 252 2.95 -17.68 12.80
N LYS A 253 3.60 -16.61 13.29
CA LYS A 253 3.10 -15.80 14.43
C LYS A 253 1.77 -15.14 14.11
N MET A 254 1.62 -14.64 12.89
CA MET A 254 0.36 -14.07 12.40
C MET A 254 -0.76 -15.09 12.45
N VAL A 255 -0.53 -16.31 11.95
CA VAL A 255 -1.53 -17.39 11.99
C VAL A 255 -1.89 -17.74 13.43
N THR A 256 -0.89 -17.93 14.30
CA THR A 256 -1.10 -18.21 15.72
C THR A 256 -1.95 -17.12 16.39
N GLY A 257 -1.61 -15.85 16.13
CA GLY A 257 -2.36 -14.71 16.68
C GLY A 257 -3.81 -14.66 16.21
N LEU A 258 -4.07 -14.96 14.93
CA LEU A 258 -5.43 -15.03 14.39
C LEU A 258 -6.23 -16.17 15.01
N LYS A 259 -5.63 -17.36 15.17
CA LYS A 259 -6.27 -18.48 15.89
C LYS A 259 -6.60 -18.12 17.34
N MET A 260 -5.70 -17.41 18.02
CA MET A 260 -5.93 -16.91 19.38
C MET A 260 -7.02 -15.84 19.49
N LEU A 261 -7.30 -15.09 18.41
CA LEU A 261 -8.44 -14.16 18.36
C LEU A 261 -9.80 -14.87 18.25
N GLY A 262 -9.81 -16.15 17.89
CA GLY A 262 -11.04 -16.96 17.80
C GLY A 262 -11.63 -17.09 16.40
N PHE A 263 -10.86 -16.85 15.33
CA PHE A 263 -11.32 -17.18 13.97
C PHE A 263 -11.49 -18.68 13.80
N ASP A 264 -12.59 -19.10 13.19
CA ASP A 264 -12.92 -20.52 12.93
C ASP A 264 -12.09 -21.13 11.79
N GLY A 265 -11.53 -20.29 10.93
CA GLY A 265 -10.60 -20.70 9.88
C GLY A 265 -9.63 -19.58 9.51
N VAL A 266 -8.33 -19.89 9.51
CA VAL A 266 -7.27 -18.95 9.17
C VAL A 266 -6.59 -19.40 7.88
N PHE A 267 -6.81 -18.65 6.81
CA PHE A 267 -6.43 -19.01 5.44
C PHE A 267 -5.46 -18.01 4.80
N ASP A 268 -4.82 -18.41 3.71
CA ASP A 268 -3.85 -17.58 3.00
C ASP A 268 -4.46 -17.03 1.69
N THR A 269 -4.44 -15.71 1.50
CA THR A 269 -4.85 -15.11 0.22
C THR A 269 -3.94 -15.56 -0.92
N ASN A 270 -2.71 -16.02 -0.63
CA ASN A 270 -1.81 -16.55 -1.65
C ASN A 270 -2.40 -17.76 -2.39
N PHE A 271 -3.26 -18.57 -1.76
CA PHE A 271 -4.01 -19.63 -2.44
C PHE A 271 -4.84 -19.07 -3.60
N THR A 272 -5.58 -17.99 -3.35
CA THR A 272 -6.37 -17.33 -4.39
C THR A 272 -5.57 -16.41 -5.29
N ALA A 273 -4.35 -16.02 -4.91
CA ALA A 273 -3.42 -15.40 -5.83
C ALA A 273 -2.99 -16.42 -6.90
N ASP A 274 -2.72 -17.67 -6.49
CA ASP A 274 -2.48 -18.75 -7.44
C ASP A 274 -3.70 -19.01 -8.33
N LEU A 275 -4.91 -19.00 -7.78
CA LEU A 275 -6.15 -19.10 -8.55
C LEU A 275 -6.31 -17.93 -9.54
N THR A 276 -5.98 -16.71 -9.13
CA THR A 276 -5.98 -15.54 -10.03
C THR A 276 -5.01 -15.74 -11.19
N ILE A 277 -3.82 -16.30 -10.95
CA ILE A 277 -2.86 -16.60 -12.03
C ILE A 277 -3.40 -17.64 -13.00
N MET A 278 -4.08 -18.69 -12.50
CA MET A 278 -4.67 -19.70 -13.38
C MET A 278 -5.68 -19.10 -14.35
N GLU A 279 -6.56 -18.21 -13.86
CA GLU A 279 -7.54 -17.51 -14.69
C GLU A 279 -6.90 -16.44 -15.59
N GLU A 280 -6.05 -15.57 -15.04
CA GLU A 280 -5.50 -14.40 -15.73
C GLU A 280 -4.47 -14.80 -16.79
N ALA A 281 -3.64 -15.83 -16.54
CA ALA A 281 -2.74 -16.36 -17.56
C ALA A 281 -3.51 -17.05 -18.69
N THR A 282 -4.63 -17.74 -18.38
CA THR A 282 -5.49 -18.36 -19.39
C THR A 282 -6.20 -17.30 -20.24
N GLU A 283 -6.75 -16.26 -19.60
CA GLU A 283 -7.35 -15.11 -20.27
C GLU A 283 -6.33 -14.39 -21.18
N PHE A 284 -5.11 -14.19 -20.69
CA PHE A 284 -4.03 -13.61 -21.49
C PHE A 284 -3.73 -14.43 -22.74
N LEU A 285 -3.52 -15.74 -22.59
CA LEU A 285 -3.19 -16.62 -23.72
C LEU A 285 -4.32 -16.69 -24.76
N ASP A 286 -5.58 -16.69 -24.32
CA ASP A 286 -6.74 -16.64 -25.21
C ASP A 286 -6.79 -15.33 -26.01
N ARG A 287 -6.73 -14.18 -25.32
CA ARG A 287 -6.70 -12.85 -25.95
C ARG A 287 -5.49 -12.65 -26.86
N TYR A 288 -4.32 -13.14 -26.44
CA TYR A 288 -3.10 -13.06 -27.23
C TYR A 288 -3.17 -13.88 -28.51
N THR A 289 -3.79 -15.07 -28.45
CA THR A 289 -4.02 -15.91 -29.63
C THR A 289 -5.03 -15.27 -30.58
N LYS A 290 -6.14 -14.74 -30.06
CA LYS A 290 -7.21 -14.12 -30.85
C LYS A 290 -6.87 -12.71 -31.36
N LYS A 291 -5.88 -12.04 -30.75
CA LYS A 291 -5.52 -10.64 -30.99
C LYS A 291 -6.66 -9.68 -30.67
N GLU A 292 -7.39 -9.96 -29.58
CA GLU A 292 -8.54 -9.19 -29.13
C GLU A 292 -8.27 -8.54 -27.77
N ASN A 293 -8.70 -7.27 -27.61
CA ASN A 293 -8.62 -6.54 -26.34
C ASN A 293 -7.23 -6.54 -25.69
N LEU A 294 -6.18 -6.35 -26.50
CA LEU A 294 -4.79 -6.20 -26.06
C LEU A 294 -4.38 -4.72 -25.96
N PRO A 295 -3.46 -4.35 -25.05
CA PRO A 295 -2.84 -5.21 -24.02
C PRO A 295 -3.88 -5.72 -23.00
N LEU A 296 -3.67 -6.91 -22.44
CA LEU A 296 -4.35 -7.27 -21.18
C LEU A 296 -3.77 -6.40 -20.06
N ILE A 297 -4.59 -5.86 -19.17
CA ILE A 297 -4.13 -5.06 -18.03
C ILE A 297 -4.63 -5.70 -16.75
N THR A 298 -3.74 -5.92 -15.77
CA THR A 298 -4.13 -6.58 -14.52
C THR A 298 -5.21 -5.83 -13.76
N SER A 299 -6.03 -6.56 -13.00
CA SER A 299 -7.20 -6.01 -12.30
C SER A 299 -7.13 -6.09 -10.77
N CYS A 300 -6.10 -6.76 -10.22
CA CYS A 300 -6.05 -7.10 -8.80
C CYS A 300 -5.87 -5.91 -7.84
N SER A 301 -5.44 -4.75 -8.34
CA SER A 301 -5.24 -3.50 -7.60
C SER A 301 -6.49 -2.59 -7.70
N PRO A 302 -7.34 -2.52 -6.66
CA PRO A 302 -8.61 -1.76 -6.73
C PRO A 302 -8.41 -0.26 -6.92
N GLY A 303 -7.29 0.30 -6.44
CA GLY A 303 -6.95 1.71 -6.69
C GLY A 303 -6.59 1.98 -8.16
N TRP A 304 -6.03 0.98 -8.85
CA TRP A 304 -5.78 1.08 -10.29
C TRP A 304 -7.09 0.94 -11.06
N VAL A 305 -7.90 -0.06 -10.76
CA VAL A 305 -9.22 -0.25 -11.38
C VAL A 305 -10.04 1.04 -11.27
N LYS A 306 -10.20 1.60 -10.07
CA LYS A 306 -10.97 2.83 -9.87
C LYS A 306 -10.35 4.03 -10.61
N PHE A 307 -9.02 4.09 -10.73
CA PHE A 307 -8.35 5.11 -11.53
C PHE A 307 -8.70 5.00 -13.02
N ALA A 308 -8.69 3.79 -13.57
CA ALA A 308 -9.08 3.51 -14.95
C ALA A 308 -10.56 3.84 -15.19
N GLU A 309 -11.46 3.47 -14.28
CA GLU A 309 -12.91 3.78 -14.36
C GLU A 309 -13.19 5.29 -14.51
N HIS A 310 -12.34 6.16 -13.93
CA HIS A 310 -12.47 7.62 -14.02
C HIS A 310 -11.66 8.28 -15.15
N ASN A 311 -10.54 7.68 -15.59
CA ASN A 311 -9.54 8.35 -16.43
C ASN A 311 -9.27 7.67 -17.77
N TYR A 312 -9.53 6.37 -17.88
CA TYR A 312 -9.26 5.53 -19.04
C TYR A 312 -10.45 4.60 -19.35
N PRO A 313 -11.69 5.12 -19.45
CA PRO A 313 -12.87 4.29 -19.70
C PRO A 313 -12.77 3.46 -20.98
N GLU A 314 -12.05 3.96 -21.98
CA GLU A 314 -11.78 3.25 -23.24
C GLU A 314 -10.88 2.02 -23.08
N LEU A 315 -10.11 1.92 -22.00
CA LEU A 315 -9.27 0.75 -21.68
C LEU A 315 -9.95 -0.23 -20.73
N ILE A 316 -11.21 0.01 -20.32
CA ILE A 316 -11.96 -0.97 -19.50
C ILE A 316 -12.03 -2.35 -20.16
N PRO A 317 -12.29 -2.49 -21.48
CA PRO A 317 -12.27 -3.80 -22.15
C PRO A 317 -10.91 -4.52 -22.07
N ASN A 318 -9.82 -3.78 -21.89
CA ASN A 318 -8.47 -4.30 -21.77
C ASN A 318 -8.14 -4.81 -20.36
N ILE A 319 -8.91 -4.43 -19.34
CA ILE A 319 -8.70 -4.90 -17.97
C ILE A 319 -9.11 -6.38 -17.89
N SER A 320 -8.28 -7.19 -17.21
CA SER A 320 -8.58 -8.58 -16.92
C SER A 320 -9.92 -8.70 -16.22
N SER A 321 -10.74 -9.64 -16.67
CA SER A 321 -12.03 -9.92 -16.05
C SER A 321 -11.89 -10.67 -14.73
N CYS A 322 -10.71 -11.19 -14.39
CA CYS A 322 -10.46 -11.90 -13.14
C CYS A 322 -10.78 -11.00 -11.93
N LYS A 323 -11.48 -11.53 -10.93
CA LYS A 323 -11.55 -10.90 -9.61
C LYS A 323 -10.14 -10.84 -9.01
N SER A 324 -9.92 -9.92 -8.09
CA SER A 324 -8.65 -9.91 -7.34
C SER A 324 -8.54 -11.13 -6.43
N PRO A 325 -7.34 -11.47 -5.92
CA PRO A 325 -7.19 -12.57 -4.96
C PRO A 325 -8.12 -12.45 -3.74
N GLN A 326 -8.33 -11.24 -3.22
CA GLN A 326 -9.32 -11.00 -2.16
C GLN A 326 -10.72 -11.41 -2.60
N GLY A 327 -11.16 -10.93 -3.76
CA GLY A 327 -12.52 -11.17 -4.26
C GLY A 327 -12.73 -12.65 -4.62
N MET A 328 -11.75 -13.28 -5.25
CA MET A 328 -11.78 -14.72 -5.53
C MET A 328 -11.88 -15.53 -4.25
N PHE A 329 -11.13 -15.17 -3.19
CA PHE A 329 -11.23 -15.86 -1.89
C PHE A 329 -12.64 -15.79 -1.32
N GLY A 330 -13.24 -14.60 -1.31
CA GLY A 330 -14.60 -14.43 -0.84
C GLY A 330 -15.60 -15.27 -1.64
N ALA A 331 -15.46 -15.25 -2.97
CA ALA A 331 -16.29 -16.05 -3.87
C ALA A 331 -16.17 -17.57 -3.60
N VAL A 332 -14.95 -18.11 -3.46
CA VAL A 332 -14.76 -19.55 -3.15
C VAL A 332 -15.17 -19.92 -1.73
N ALA A 333 -15.02 -18.99 -0.77
CA ALA A 333 -15.46 -19.18 0.61
C ALA A 333 -16.97 -19.34 0.72
N LYS A 334 -17.73 -18.51 0.00
CA LYS A 334 -19.21 -18.51 0.03
C LYS A 334 -19.83 -19.56 -0.89
N THR A 335 -19.04 -20.20 -1.76
CA THR A 335 -19.51 -21.23 -2.69
C THR A 335 -18.89 -22.58 -2.38
N TYR A 336 -17.73 -22.88 -2.94
CA TYR A 336 -17.03 -24.15 -2.80
C TYR A 336 -16.80 -24.58 -1.34
N TYR A 337 -16.31 -23.67 -0.48
CA TYR A 337 -16.06 -23.99 0.93
C TYR A 337 -17.35 -24.20 1.71
N ALA A 338 -18.38 -23.38 1.47
CA ALA A 338 -19.70 -23.54 2.08
C ALA A 338 -20.28 -24.92 1.77
N GLU A 339 -20.27 -25.33 0.50
CA GLU A 339 -20.72 -26.66 0.06
C GLU A 339 -19.89 -27.78 0.69
N LYS A 340 -18.56 -27.65 0.66
CA LYS A 340 -17.63 -28.68 1.16
C LYS A 340 -17.72 -28.88 2.67
N MET A 341 -17.99 -27.82 3.43
CA MET A 341 -18.12 -27.86 4.88
C MET A 341 -19.57 -28.07 5.35
N GLY A 342 -20.55 -28.08 4.44
CA GLY A 342 -21.97 -28.18 4.79
C GLY A 342 -22.50 -26.96 5.56
N LEU A 343 -21.96 -25.78 5.26
CA LEU A 343 -22.33 -24.50 5.88
C LEU A 343 -23.30 -23.72 4.98
N ASP A 344 -24.22 -22.96 5.59
CA ASP A 344 -25.02 -21.99 4.85
C ASP A 344 -24.14 -20.77 4.51
N PRO A 345 -24.00 -20.36 3.23
CA PRO A 345 -23.19 -19.20 2.85
C PRO A 345 -23.51 -17.91 3.61
N LYS A 346 -24.75 -17.74 4.09
CA LYS A 346 -25.18 -16.55 4.86
C LYS A 346 -24.58 -16.47 6.27
N ASP A 347 -24.13 -17.62 6.79
CA ASP A 347 -23.61 -17.76 8.16
C ASP A 347 -22.08 -17.72 8.17
N ILE A 348 -21.43 -17.90 7.02
CA ILE A 348 -20.01 -17.64 6.86
C ILE A 348 -19.77 -16.13 6.93
N TYR A 349 -18.82 -15.65 7.73
CA TYR A 349 -18.39 -14.25 7.75
C TYR A 349 -16.92 -14.17 7.33
N VAL A 350 -16.64 -13.57 6.17
CA VAL A 350 -15.31 -13.55 5.56
C VAL A 350 -14.60 -12.25 5.85
N VAL A 351 -13.50 -12.34 6.59
CA VAL A 351 -12.61 -11.22 6.90
C VAL A 351 -11.37 -11.29 6.03
N SER A 352 -10.94 -10.15 5.49
CA SER A 352 -9.66 -10.04 4.78
C SER A 352 -8.71 -9.08 5.49
N ILE A 353 -7.45 -9.50 5.70
CA ILE A 353 -6.39 -8.63 6.23
C ILE A 353 -5.51 -8.19 5.06
N MET A 354 -5.50 -6.89 4.80
CA MET A 354 -4.96 -6.30 3.58
C MET A 354 -3.99 -5.17 3.88
N PRO A 355 -2.88 -5.02 3.13
CA PRO A 355 -1.98 -3.88 3.25
C PRO A 355 -2.56 -2.60 2.61
N CYS A 356 -3.86 -2.58 2.30
CA CYS A 356 -4.49 -1.64 1.38
C CYS A 356 -5.82 -1.13 1.93
N THR A 357 -6.05 0.17 1.87
CA THR A 357 -7.34 0.77 2.23
C THR A 357 -8.38 0.64 1.12
N ALA A 358 -7.96 0.63 -0.16
CA ALA A 358 -8.89 0.47 -1.30
C ALA A 358 -9.59 -0.90 -1.31
N LYS A 359 -9.02 -1.91 -0.64
CA LYS A 359 -9.65 -3.22 -0.46
C LYS A 359 -10.92 -3.17 0.41
N LYS A 360 -11.08 -2.17 1.29
CA LYS A 360 -12.34 -1.89 1.99
C LYS A 360 -13.44 -1.48 1.02
N PHE A 361 -13.12 -0.61 0.06
CA PHE A 361 -14.07 -0.25 -1.00
C PHE A 361 -14.39 -1.43 -1.93
N GLU A 362 -13.39 -2.25 -2.26
CA GLU A 362 -13.63 -3.44 -3.10
C GLU A 362 -14.55 -4.47 -2.41
N ALA A 363 -14.46 -4.62 -1.09
CA ALA A 363 -15.38 -5.47 -0.33
C ALA A 363 -16.83 -4.95 -0.35
N GLU A 364 -17.03 -3.65 -0.51
CA GLU A 364 -18.36 -3.00 -0.55
C GLU A 364 -18.94 -2.88 -1.97
N ARG A 365 -18.28 -3.45 -2.99
CA ARG A 365 -18.78 -3.45 -4.36
C ARG A 365 -19.99 -4.38 -4.52
N MET A 366 -21.13 -3.82 -4.92
CA MET A 366 -22.39 -4.56 -5.07
C MET A 366 -22.36 -5.62 -6.18
N ASP A 367 -21.44 -5.51 -7.14
CA ASP A 367 -21.22 -6.46 -8.23
C ASP A 367 -20.29 -7.62 -7.83
N HIS A 368 -19.68 -7.58 -6.64
CA HIS A 368 -18.81 -8.64 -6.11
C HIS A 368 -19.62 -9.58 -5.21
N THR A 369 -20.52 -10.35 -5.83
CA THR A 369 -21.39 -11.30 -5.16
C THR A 369 -21.47 -12.62 -5.94
N ALA A 370 -20.67 -13.61 -5.57
CA ALA A 370 -20.74 -14.95 -6.15
C ALA A 370 -22.03 -15.68 -5.75
N VAL A 371 -22.53 -15.41 -4.53
CA VAL A 371 -23.86 -15.82 -4.10
C VAL A 371 -24.77 -14.60 -4.10
N LYS A 372 -25.84 -14.64 -4.90
CA LYS A 372 -26.73 -13.49 -5.08
C LYS A 372 -27.26 -12.97 -3.75
N GLY A 373 -27.02 -11.68 -3.49
CA GLY A 373 -27.47 -10.99 -2.28
C GLY A 373 -26.53 -11.12 -1.08
N LEU A 374 -25.41 -11.84 -1.21
CA LEU A 374 -24.37 -11.92 -0.17
C LEU A 374 -23.07 -11.30 -0.70
N PRO A 375 -22.37 -10.47 0.10
CA PRO A 375 -21.07 -9.97 -0.28
C PRO A 375 -20.04 -11.11 -0.31
N ASP A 376 -19.09 -11.05 -1.25
CA ASP A 376 -17.95 -11.98 -1.26
C ASP A 376 -17.09 -11.79 0.01
N ILE A 377 -16.92 -10.54 0.47
CA ILE A 377 -16.13 -10.18 1.67
C ILE A 377 -16.98 -9.33 2.61
N ASP A 378 -17.13 -9.77 3.85
CA ASP A 378 -17.94 -9.07 4.85
C ASP A 378 -17.17 -7.94 5.55
N ALA A 379 -15.86 -8.10 5.76
CA ALA A 379 -15.00 -7.04 6.29
C ALA A 379 -13.57 -7.11 5.75
N ALA A 380 -12.97 -5.95 5.44
CA ALA A 380 -11.55 -5.83 5.14
C ALA A 380 -10.86 -4.97 6.21
N LEU A 381 -9.83 -5.50 6.84
CA LEU A 381 -8.99 -4.82 7.83
C LEU A 381 -7.60 -4.53 7.26
N THR A 382 -7.00 -3.43 7.69
CA THR A 382 -5.62 -3.10 7.37
C THR A 382 -4.61 -3.85 8.27
N THR A 383 -3.33 -3.87 7.88
CA THR A 383 -2.24 -4.35 8.76
C THR A 383 -2.27 -3.67 10.13
N ARG A 384 -2.55 -2.35 10.15
CA ARG A 384 -2.62 -1.56 11.38
C ARG A 384 -3.83 -1.91 12.24
N GLU A 385 -4.98 -2.21 11.62
CA GLU A 385 -6.18 -2.69 12.32
C GLU A 385 -5.93 -4.05 12.98
N LEU A 386 -5.33 -5.00 12.27
CA LEU A 386 -4.96 -6.29 12.86
C LEU A 386 -4.01 -6.12 14.06
N ALA A 387 -2.99 -5.26 13.92
CA ALA A 387 -2.09 -4.98 15.03
C ALA A 387 -2.81 -4.38 16.24
N ARG A 388 -3.84 -3.54 16.04
CA ARG A 388 -4.68 -3.04 17.12
C ARG A 388 -5.52 -4.15 17.75
N MET A 389 -6.07 -5.07 16.96
CA MET A 389 -6.81 -6.22 17.48
C MET A 389 -5.94 -7.09 18.40
N PHE A 390 -4.73 -7.45 17.97
CA PHE A 390 -3.79 -8.21 18.80
C PHE A 390 -3.44 -7.50 20.11
N ARG A 391 -3.16 -6.18 20.06
CA ARG A 391 -2.92 -5.40 21.29
C ARG A 391 -4.14 -5.36 22.20
N LYS A 392 -5.35 -5.18 21.64
CA LYS A 392 -6.62 -5.16 22.40
C LYS A 392 -6.91 -6.52 23.06
N ALA A 393 -6.53 -7.62 22.41
CA ALA A 393 -6.66 -8.98 22.94
C ALA A 393 -5.53 -9.38 23.92
N GLY A 394 -4.53 -8.51 24.15
CA GLY A 394 -3.41 -8.82 25.04
C GLY A 394 -2.40 -9.83 24.47
N ILE A 395 -2.37 -10.02 23.15
CA ILE A 395 -1.49 -10.97 22.47
C ILE A 395 -0.06 -10.42 22.43
N MET A 396 0.88 -11.15 23.03
CA MET A 396 2.32 -10.87 22.97
C MET A 396 2.90 -11.38 21.64
N PHE A 397 2.56 -10.68 20.55
CA PHE A 397 2.81 -11.14 19.17
C PHE A 397 4.25 -11.58 18.87
N ALA A 398 5.24 -10.83 19.38
CA ALA A 398 6.66 -11.12 19.13
C ALA A 398 7.11 -12.47 19.73
N ASP A 399 6.42 -12.95 20.76
CA ASP A 399 6.76 -14.16 21.53
C ASP A 399 5.92 -15.37 21.12
N LEU A 400 5.03 -15.24 20.13
CA LEU A 400 4.19 -16.33 19.68
C LEU A 400 5.01 -17.43 18.98
N PRO A 401 4.64 -18.71 19.17
CA PRO A 401 5.13 -19.77 18.31
C PRO A 401 4.56 -19.61 16.90
N ASP A 402 5.22 -20.23 15.94
CA ASP A 402 4.71 -20.32 14.58
C ASP A 402 3.66 -21.44 14.46
N SER A 403 2.63 -21.23 13.64
CA SER A 403 1.65 -22.25 13.25
C SER A 403 1.28 -22.10 11.78
N ASP A 404 0.74 -23.17 11.20
CA ASP A 404 0.36 -23.20 9.79
C ASP A 404 -1.09 -22.75 9.57
N PHE A 405 -1.33 -22.17 8.40
CA PHE A 405 -2.68 -21.89 7.91
C PHE A 405 -3.53 -23.17 7.83
N ASP A 406 -4.85 -23.01 7.89
CA ASP A 406 -5.79 -24.11 7.87
C ASP A 406 -6.10 -24.58 6.44
N ALA A 407 -6.38 -25.88 6.27
CA ALA A 407 -6.89 -26.42 5.02
C ALA A 407 -8.39 -26.08 4.86
N PRO A 408 -8.93 -25.94 3.63
CA PRO A 408 -8.31 -26.28 2.34
C PRO A 408 -7.60 -25.12 1.64
N PHE A 409 -7.58 -23.91 2.20
CA PHE A 409 -7.05 -22.71 1.53
C PHE A 409 -5.76 -22.16 2.19
N GLY A 410 -5.03 -23.02 2.90
CA GLY A 410 -3.82 -22.63 3.63
C GLY A 410 -2.54 -22.69 2.80
N LEU A 411 -2.54 -23.43 1.68
CA LEU A 411 -1.37 -23.61 0.83
C LEU A 411 -1.35 -22.56 -0.30
N GLY A 412 -0.34 -21.70 -0.30
CA GLY A 412 -0.01 -20.82 -1.42
C GLY A 412 1.41 -21.07 -1.93
N THR A 413 1.65 -20.79 -3.21
CA THR A 413 2.99 -20.90 -3.80
C THR A 413 3.81 -19.63 -3.64
N GLY A 414 5.10 -19.72 -3.96
CA GLY A 414 5.99 -18.58 -4.10
C GLY A 414 5.53 -17.57 -5.17
N ALA A 415 4.87 -18.03 -6.24
CA ALA A 415 4.24 -17.14 -7.23
C ALA A 415 3.13 -16.29 -6.59
N GLY A 416 2.25 -16.90 -5.77
CA GLY A 416 1.26 -16.16 -4.99
C GLY A 416 1.89 -15.21 -3.96
N THR A 417 3.04 -15.57 -3.40
CA THR A 417 3.74 -14.77 -2.37
C THR A 417 4.29 -13.46 -2.92
N ILE A 418 4.86 -13.47 -4.14
CA ILE A 418 5.47 -12.27 -4.73
C ILE A 418 4.45 -11.23 -5.23
N PHE A 419 3.16 -11.53 -5.29
CA PHE A 419 2.08 -10.57 -5.63
C PHE A 419 2.16 -9.26 -4.86
N GLY A 420 2.70 -9.31 -3.63
CA GLY A 420 2.85 -8.14 -2.79
C GLY A 420 3.84 -7.09 -3.32
N ALA A 421 4.80 -7.51 -4.17
CA ALA A 421 5.81 -6.64 -4.77
C ALA A 421 5.39 -6.22 -6.19
N THR A 422 5.75 -5.01 -6.60
CA THR A 422 5.56 -4.57 -8.00
C THR A 422 6.32 -5.49 -8.95
N GLY A 423 5.64 -5.96 -9.99
CA GLY A 423 6.13 -6.92 -10.97
C GLY A 423 5.93 -8.38 -10.57
N GLY A 424 5.49 -8.65 -9.33
CA GLY A 424 5.28 -10.01 -8.86
C GLY A 424 4.08 -10.69 -9.49
N VAL A 425 3.02 -9.94 -9.84
CA VAL A 425 1.86 -10.50 -10.55
C VAL A 425 2.25 -10.85 -11.98
N MET A 426 2.95 -9.93 -12.65
CA MET A 426 3.50 -10.14 -13.99
C MET A 426 4.41 -11.36 -14.00
N GLU A 427 5.36 -11.45 -13.07
CA GLU A 427 6.25 -12.60 -12.97
C GLU A 427 5.47 -13.90 -12.74
N ALA A 428 4.55 -13.93 -11.78
CA ALA A 428 3.74 -15.12 -11.48
C ALA A 428 2.91 -15.59 -12.69
N ALA A 429 2.32 -14.66 -13.44
CA ALA A 429 1.59 -14.96 -14.67
C ALA A 429 2.51 -15.48 -15.77
N LEU A 430 3.70 -14.89 -15.95
CA LEU A 430 4.70 -15.34 -16.90
C LEU A 430 5.24 -16.74 -16.59
N ARG A 431 5.45 -17.08 -15.30
CA ARG A 431 5.83 -18.43 -14.87
C ARG A 431 4.82 -19.47 -15.38
N THR A 432 3.53 -19.22 -15.22
CA THR A 432 2.47 -20.14 -15.69
C THR A 432 2.31 -20.13 -17.20
N ALA A 433 2.27 -18.95 -17.83
CA ALA A 433 2.12 -18.83 -19.28
C ALA A 433 3.27 -19.51 -20.04
N TYR A 434 4.51 -19.41 -19.54
CA TYR A 434 5.67 -20.07 -20.13
C TYR A 434 5.48 -21.58 -20.20
N GLU A 435 5.12 -22.24 -19.10
CA GLU A 435 4.98 -23.71 -19.09
C GLU A 435 3.80 -24.19 -19.92
N VAL A 436 2.69 -23.45 -19.91
CA VAL A 436 1.51 -23.77 -20.72
C VAL A 436 1.85 -23.75 -22.21
N VAL A 437 2.62 -22.75 -22.66
CA VAL A 437 2.97 -22.54 -24.07
C VAL A 437 4.11 -23.43 -24.52
N THR A 438 5.18 -23.53 -23.73
CA THR A 438 6.40 -24.25 -24.12
C THR A 438 6.29 -25.76 -23.86
N LYS A 439 5.38 -26.19 -22.99
CA LYS A 439 5.35 -27.54 -22.39
C LYS A 439 6.64 -27.90 -21.64
N GLY A 440 7.52 -26.92 -21.42
CA GLY A 440 8.74 -27.04 -20.62
C GLY A 440 8.47 -26.68 -19.17
N ASN A 441 9.31 -27.20 -18.28
CA ASN A 441 9.31 -26.86 -16.86
C ASN A 441 10.52 -25.97 -16.56
N LEU A 442 10.31 -24.82 -15.92
CA LEU A 442 11.41 -24.00 -15.43
C LEU A 442 11.79 -24.48 -14.03
N ASP A 443 13.05 -24.90 -13.85
CA ASP A 443 13.58 -25.18 -12.51
C ASP A 443 13.81 -23.86 -11.72
N ASP A 444 14.12 -24.00 -10.43
CA ASP A 444 14.24 -22.86 -9.52
C ASP A 444 15.36 -21.89 -9.92
N GLU A 445 16.46 -22.40 -10.49
CA GLU A 445 17.56 -21.58 -10.99
C GLU A 445 17.11 -20.76 -12.21
N ALA A 446 16.40 -21.40 -13.15
CA ALA A 446 15.84 -20.73 -14.31
C ALA A 446 14.79 -19.69 -13.90
N LEU A 447 13.91 -19.98 -12.94
CA LEU A 447 12.95 -19.01 -12.42
C LEU A 447 13.63 -17.76 -11.84
N ASP A 448 14.74 -17.94 -11.15
CA ASP A 448 15.47 -16.86 -10.48
C ASP A 448 16.13 -15.87 -11.43
N ILE A 449 16.33 -16.24 -12.70
CA ILE A 449 16.97 -15.38 -13.71
C ILE A 449 16.03 -14.95 -14.84
N THR A 450 15.03 -15.78 -15.19
CA THR A 450 14.26 -15.61 -16.44
C THR A 450 13.40 -14.35 -16.43
N PHE A 451 12.71 -14.04 -15.34
CA PHE A 451 11.75 -12.94 -15.29
C PHE A 451 12.22 -11.75 -14.42
N THR A 452 13.53 -11.61 -14.22
CA THR A 452 14.08 -10.59 -13.32
C THR A 452 13.88 -9.16 -13.81
N ALA A 453 13.70 -8.94 -15.12
CA ALA A 453 13.53 -7.60 -15.70
C ALA A 453 12.23 -6.89 -15.25
N VAL A 454 11.24 -7.63 -14.73
CA VAL A 454 10.02 -7.04 -14.16
C VAL A 454 10.12 -6.80 -12.64
N ARG A 455 11.19 -7.23 -11.98
CA ARG A 455 11.43 -7.03 -10.54
C ARG A 455 11.97 -5.64 -10.22
N GLY A 456 12.12 -5.33 -8.95
CA GLY A 456 12.72 -4.07 -8.47
C GLY A 456 11.73 -2.92 -8.35
N THR A 457 12.24 -1.76 -7.96
CA THR A 457 11.44 -0.62 -7.47
C THR A 457 11.26 0.53 -8.45
N ASP A 458 11.73 0.37 -9.68
CA ASP A 458 11.61 1.40 -10.71
C ASP A 458 10.14 1.67 -11.07
N GLY A 459 9.87 2.90 -11.50
CA GLY A 459 8.51 3.39 -11.74
C GLY A 459 7.81 2.70 -12.90
N ILE A 460 8.53 2.48 -14.01
CA ILE A 460 8.09 1.71 -15.17
C ILE A 460 9.20 0.72 -15.49
N LYS A 461 8.82 -0.55 -15.67
CA LYS A 461 9.71 -1.63 -16.09
C LYS A 461 9.16 -2.27 -17.34
N GLU A 462 10.02 -2.59 -18.29
CA GLU A 462 9.64 -3.11 -19.60
C GLU A 462 10.51 -4.31 -19.95
N ALA A 463 9.91 -5.33 -20.56
CA ALA A 463 10.63 -6.50 -21.02
C ALA A 463 9.95 -7.10 -22.25
N GLU A 464 10.72 -7.84 -23.05
CA GLU A 464 10.21 -8.73 -24.09
C GLU A 464 10.68 -10.14 -23.75
N TYR A 465 9.75 -11.08 -23.69
CA TYR A 465 10.03 -12.49 -23.43
C TYR A 465 9.63 -13.34 -24.63
N ASP A 466 10.47 -14.32 -24.98
CA ASP A 466 10.16 -15.31 -26.01
C ASP A 466 9.48 -16.53 -25.37
N LEU A 467 8.20 -16.73 -25.70
CA LEU A 467 7.41 -17.88 -25.29
C LEU A 467 7.17 -18.80 -26.50
N ALA A 468 8.09 -19.75 -26.72
CA ALA A 468 8.06 -20.69 -27.85
C ALA A 468 7.93 -20.02 -29.24
N GLY A 469 8.72 -18.97 -29.48
CA GLY A 469 8.70 -18.16 -30.70
C GLY A 469 7.72 -16.99 -30.68
N ASN A 470 6.90 -16.86 -29.63
CA ASN A 470 6.02 -15.72 -29.44
C ASN A 470 6.72 -14.63 -28.64
N LYS A 471 6.97 -13.47 -29.26
CA LYS A 471 7.48 -12.27 -28.58
C LYS A 471 6.38 -11.59 -27.78
N VAL A 472 6.40 -11.78 -26.47
CA VAL A 472 5.46 -11.16 -25.53
C VAL A 472 6.10 -9.92 -24.92
N ARG A 473 5.58 -8.75 -25.25
CA ARG A 473 6.03 -7.45 -24.72
C ARG A 473 5.23 -7.14 -23.47
N VAL A 474 5.92 -6.96 -22.35
CA VAL A 474 5.28 -6.68 -21.07
C VAL A 474 5.75 -5.36 -20.48
N ALA A 475 4.87 -4.75 -19.70
CA ALA A 475 5.21 -3.59 -18.89
C ALA A 475 4.65 -3.71 -17.46
N VAL A 476 5.35 -3.11 -16.51
CA VAL A 476 4.92 -2.98 -15.12
C VAL A 476 4.96 -1.51 -14.72
N ALA A 477 3.83 -0.96 -14.30
CA ALA A 477 3.74 0.39 -13.76
C ALA A 477 3.54 0.35 -12.23
N SER A 478 4.47 0.98 -11.51
CA SER A 478 4.54 1.05 -10.06
C SER A 478 4.14 2.46 -9.60
N GLY A 479 2.89 2.65 -9.18
CA GLY A 479 2.33 3.96 -8.86
C GLY A 479 1.51 4.56 -10.00
N LEU A 480 0.40 5.22 -9.68
CA LEU A 480 -0.54 5.72 -10.69
C LEU A 480 -0.01 6.86 -11.56
N ALA A 481 0.98 7.64 -11.10
CA ALA A 481 1.65 8.62 -11.96
C ALA A 481 2.40 7.94 -13.11
N ASN A 482 3.08 6.83 -12.81
CA ASN A 482 3.76 6.01 -13.82
C ASN A 482 2.75 5.26 -14.70
N ALA A 483 1.63 4.81 -14.12
CA ALA A 483 0.53 4.23 -14.88
C ALA A 483 -0.02 5.20 -15.92
N ARG A 484 -0.30 6.46 -15.53
CA ARG A 484 -0.73 7.52 -16.45
C ARG A 484 0.27 7.69 -17.60
N GLN A 485 1.56 7.82 -17.28
CA GLN A 485 2.61 7.95 -18.30
C GLN A 485 2.61 6.76 -19.26
N LEU A 486 2.58 5.53 -18.74
CA LEU A 486 2.60 4.31 -19.56
C LEU A 486 1.37 4.21 -20.48
N LEU A 487 0.17 4.45 -19.93
CA LEU A 487 -1.08 4.30 -20.66
C LEU A 487 -1.30 5.40 -21.69
N ASP A 488 -0.80 6.61 -21.44
CA ASP A 488 -0.83 7.69 -22.43
C ASP A 488 0.05 7.34 -23.64
N LEU A 489 1.19 6.66 -23.44
CA LEU A 489 2.04 6.12 -24.52
C LEU A 489 1.38 4.96 -25.28
N VAL A 490 0.62 4.11 -24.58
CA VAL A 490 -0.17 3.05 -25.22
C VAL A 490 -1.28 3.65 -26.08
N LYS A 491 -1.99 4.66 -25.58
CA LYS A 491 -3.07 5.34 -26.30
C LYS A 491 -2.60 6.14 -27.49
N SER A 492 -1.42 6.76 -27.41
CA SER A 492 -0.83 7.48 -28.55
C SER A 492 -0.32 6.54 -29.64
N GLY A 493 -0.16 5.24 -29.34
CA GLY A 493 0.46 4.26 -30.21
C GLY A 493 2.00 4.33 -30.24
N GLU A 494 2.61 5.17 -29.40
CA GLU A 494 4.07 5.28 -29.29
C GLU A 494 4.70 4.00 -28.73
N LYS A 495 3.99 3.32 -27.82
CA LYS A 495 4.38 2.02 -27.29
C LYS A 495 3.26 1.00 -27.42
N GLN A 496 3.64 -0.24 -27.67
CA GLN A 496 2.73 -1.37 -27.78
C GLN A 496 3.19 -2.48 -26.85
N TYR A 497 2.26 -2.99 -26.06
CA TYR A 497 2.47 -4.12 -25.16
C TYR A 497 1.37 -5.14 -25.37
N ASP A 498 1.62 -6.35 -24.88
CA ASP A 498 0.68 -7.45 -24.92
C ASP A 498 0.09 -7.69 -23.52
N PHE A 499 0.86 -7.45 -22.46
CA PHE A 499 0.41 -7.59 -21.07
C PHE A 499 1.00 -6.51 -20.16
N ILE A 500 0.16 -5.87 -19.34
CA ILE A 500 0.57 -4.79 -18.44
C ILE A 500 0.13 -5.08 -17.01
N GLU A 501 1.06 -5.04 -16.05
CA GLU A 501 0.74 -4.98 -14.62
C GLU A 501 0.67 -3.53 -14.14
N ILE A 502 -0.39 -3.16 -13.44
CA ILE A 502 -0.48 -1.84 -12.79
C ILE A 502 -0.80 -1.96 -11.31
N MET A 503 0.12 -1.43 -10.49
CA MET A 503 -0.06 -1.29 -9.06
C MET A 503 -0.26 0.18 -8.70
N ALA A 504 -1.33 0.50 -7.97
CA ALA A 504 -1.60 1.89 -7.61
C ALA A 504 -0.55 2.48 -6.65
N CYS A 505 -0.01 1.65 -5.76
CA CYS A 505 0.96 2.07 -4.75
C CYS A 505 2.40 1.88 -5.27
N PRO A 506 3.30 2.87 -5.08
CA PRO A 506 4.71 2.72 -5.45
C PRO A 506 5.36 1.55 -4.71
N GLY A 507 5.97 0.62 -5.43
CA GLY A 507 6.56 -0.60 -4.89
C GLY A 507 5.59 -1.78 -4.75
N GLY A 508 4.30 -1.59 -5.06
CA GLY A 508 3.26 -2.62 -4.90
C GLY A 508 2.59 -2.58 -3.53
N CYS A 509 1.90 -3.68 -3.19
CA CYS A 509 1.14 -3.81 -1.95
C CYS A 509 2.00 -3.75 -0.67
N VAL A 510 3.29 -4.07 -0.75
CA VAL A 510 4.25 -3.88 0.37
C VAL A 510 4.35 -2.44 0.86
N TYR A 511 3.89 -1.48 0.06
CA TYR A 511 3.85 -0.07 0.40
C TYR A 511 2.43 0.53 0.30
N GLY A 512 1.42 -0.32 0.43
CA GLY A 512 0.01 0.07 0.39
C GLY A 512 -0.41 0.96 1.56
N GLY A 513 -1.50 1.70 1.38
CA GLY A 513 -2.01 2.67 2.38
C GLY A 513 -2.44 2.08 3.72
N GLY A 514 -2.57 0.75 3.83
CA GLY A 514 -2.90 0.02 5.05
C GLY A 514 -1.69 -0.51 5.83
N GLN A 515 -0.47 -0.34 5.31
CA GLN A 515 0.76 -0.83 5.95
C GLN A 515 1.19 -0.01 7.17
N PRO A 516 2.09 -0.53 8.04
CA PRO A 516 2.65 0.24 9.15
C PRO A 516 3.20 1.58 8.69
N ILE A 517 2.83 2.65 9.38
CA ILE A 517 3.26 4.00 9.06
C ILE A 517 4.71 4.19 9.49
N LYS A 518 5.55 4.70 8.59
CA LYS A 518 6.93 5.09 8.87
C LYS A 518 7.07 6.59 8.92
N SER A 519 7.86 7.08 9.88
CA SER A 519 8.17 8.51 9.99
C SER A 519 8.89 9.00 8.73
N ALA A 520 8.82 10.31 8.47
CA ALA A 520 9.60 10.93 7.40
C ALA A 520 11.10 10.62 7.52
N ASP A 521 11.65 10.57 8.74
CA ASP A 521 13.07 10.25 8.99
C ASP A 521 13.46 8.85 8.52
N VAL A 522 12.54 7.89 8.53
CA VAL A 522 12.76 6.55 7.96
C VAL A 522 12.51 6.59 6.46
N ARG A 523 11.36 7.07 6.03
CA ARG A 523 10.93 7.00 4.60
C ARG A 523 11.82 7.80 3.65
N ASN A 524 12.40 8.91 4.10
CA ASN A 524 13.25 9.76 3.25
C ASN A 524 14.64 9.16 3.02
N PHE A 525 15.08 8.23 3.88
CA PHE A 525 16.46 7.75 3.91
C PHE A 525 16.59 6.22 3.98
N THR A 526 15.48 5.50 3.85
CA THR A 526 15.43 4.05 3.82
C THR A 526 14.43 3.63 2.77
N ASP A 527 14.85 2.76 1.85
CA ASP A 527 13.96 2.21 0.84
C ASP A 527 13.09 1.10 1.44
N VAL A 528 12.06 1.50 2.19
CA VAL A 528 11.14 0.58 2.89
C VAL A 528 10.45 -0.38 1.92
N LYS A 529 10.09 0.10 0.72
CA LYS A 529 9.45 -0.73 -0.32
C LYS A 529 10.41 -1.80 -0.84
N ALA A 530 11.69 -1.48 -1.06
CA ALA A 530 12.69 -2.45 -1.47
C ALA A 530 12.91 -3.54 -0.40
N ILE A 531 13.06 -3.15 0.87
CA ILE A 531 13.31 -4.10 1.98
C ILE A 531 12.14 -5.08 2.14
N ARG A 532 10.91 -4.58 2.17
CA ARG A 532 9.71 -5.44 2.29
C ARG A 532 9.51 -6.32 1.06
N ALA A 533 9.78 -5.82 -0.15
CA ALA A 533 9.70 -6.61 -1.38
C ALA A 533 10.75 -7.73 -1.40
N ALA A 534 11.99 -7.43 -1.00
CA ALA A 534 13.05 -8.43 -0.92
C ALA A 534 12.68 -9.58 0.03
N ALA A 535 12.04 -9.28 1.16
CA ALA A 535 11.54 -10.30 2.08
C ALA A 535 10.48 -11.23 1.45
N LEU A 536 9.62 -10.73 0.56
CA LEU A 536 8.67 -11.60 -0.17
C LEU A 536 9.36 -12.49 -1.20
N TYR A 537 10.39 -11.99 -1.89
CA TYR A 537 11.18 -12.82 -2.80
C TYR A 537 12.02 -13.86 -2.04
N GLU A 538 12.48 -13.54 -0.83
CA GLU A 538 13.13 -14.50 0.05
C GLU A 538 12.13 -15.58 0.51
N ASP A 539 10.89 -15.22 0.84
CA ASP A 539 9.82 -16.17 1.16
C ASP A 539 9.51 -17.08 -0.05
N ASP A 540 9.39 -16.54 -1.28
CA ASP A 540 9.24 -17.33 -2.52
C ASP A 540 10.33 -18.37 -2.71
N LYS A 541 11.60 -18.01 -2.47
CA LYS A 541 12.73 -18.94 -2.59
C LYS A 541 12.73 -20.07 -1.57
N ASN A 542 12.19 -19.81 -0.38
CA ASN A 542 12.14 -20.77 0.71
C ASN A 542 10.92 -21.70 0.65
N LEU A 543 9.97 -21.44 -0.26
CA LEU A 543 8.78 -22.27 -0.45
C LEU A 543 9.05 -23.44 -1.40
N PRO A 544 8.52 -24.64 -1.10
CA PRO A 544 8.72 -25.83 -1.94
C PRO A 544 7.96 -25.77 -3.28
N LEU A 545 6.93 -24.93 -3.36
CA LEU A 545 6.14 -24.72 -4.57
C LEU A 545 6.25 -23.26 -4.97
N ARG A 546 6.75 -22.99 -6.18
CA ARG A 546 7.02 -21.62 -6.66
C ARG A 546 6.21 -21.22 -7.88
N LYS A 547 5.30 -22.08 -8.32
CA LYS A 547 4.47 -21.87 -9.52
C LYS A 547 3.01 -22.15 -9.19
N SER A 548 2.13 -21.22 -9.55
CA SER A 548 0.71 -21.29 -9.17
C SER A 548 0.02 -22.56 -9.67
N HIS A 549 0.33 -22.98 -10.90
CA HIS A 549 -0.20 -24.19 -11.50
C HIS A 549 0.34 -25.49 -10.86
N ASP A 550 1.31 -25.43 -9.95
CA ASP A 550 1.78 -26.59 -9.18
C ASP A 550 1.10 -26.74 -7.83
N ASN A 551 0.30 -25.76 -7.41
CA ASN A 551 -0.44 -25.82 -6.15
C ASN A 551 -1.47 -26.97 -6.18
N PRO A 552 -1.31 -28.01 -5.33
CA PRO A 552 -2.20 -29.18 -5.35
C PRO A 552 -3.62 -28.85 -4.89
N ASP A 553 -3.82 -27.85 -4.03
CA ASP A 553 -5.16 -27.45 -3.60
C ASP A 553 -5.87 -26.65 -4.69
N VAL A 554 -5.12 -25.88 -5.49
CA VAL A 554 -5.66 -25.20 -6.69
C VAL A 554 -6.05 -26.21 -7.76
N LYS A 555 -5.20 -27.23 -8.02
CA LYS A 555 -5.57 -28.34 -8.93
C LYS A 555 -6.86 -29.01 -8.47
N ARG A 556 -6.96 -29.30 -7.17
CA ARG A 556 -8.12 -29.96 -6.58
C ARG A 556 -9.41 -29.16 -6.74
N ILE A 557 -9.42 -27.85 -6.52
CA ILE A 557 -10.64 -27.05 -6.69
C ILE A 557 -11.08 -26.97 -8.16
N TYR A 558 -10.14 -26.98 -9.12
CA TYR A 558 -10.50 -27.14 -10.53
C TYR A 558 -11.08 -28.52 -10.81
N GLU A 559 -10.42 -29.60 -10.40
CA GLU A 559 -10.89 -30.97 -10.61
C GLU A 559 -12.27 -31.24 -9.98
N GLU A 560 -12.50 -30.76 -8.76
CA GLU A 560 -13.72 -31.03 -8.00
C GLU A 560 -14.88 -30.07 -8.33
N TYR A 561 -14.59 -28.83 -8.72
CA TYR A 561 -15.59 -27.76 -8.70
C TYR A 561 -15.69 -26.91 -9.97
N PHE A 562 -14.57 -26.44 -10.52
CA PHE A 562 -14.57 -25.50 -11.65
C PHE A 562 -14.34 -26.15 -13.03
N GLY A 563 -13.83 -27.37 -13.08
CA GLY A 563 -13.36 -28.04 -14.30
C GLY A 563 -12.00 -27.51 -14.75
N GLU A 564 -12.00 -26.49 -15.60
CA GLU A 564 -10.80 -25.87 -16.17
C GLU A 564 -10.82 -24.34 -15.94
N PRO A 565 -9.66 -23.67 -15.96
CA PRO A 565 -9.61 -22.21 -15.96
C PRO A 565 -10.43 -21.63 -17.12
N ASN A 566 -11.12 -20.53 -16.86
CA ASN A 566 -12.01 -19.83 -17.78
C ASN A 566 -13.22 -20.66 -18.25
N SER A 567 -13.57 -21.74 -17.54
CA SER A 567 -14.84 -22.45 -17.75
C SER A 567 -16.04 -21.55 -17.43
N HIS A 568 -17.24 -21.92 -17.88
CA HIS A 568 -18.46 -21.15 -17.58
C HIS A 568 -18.64 -20.90 -16.07
N LYS A 569 -18.41 -21.93 -15.24
CA LYS A 569 -18.58 -21.83 -13.78
C LYS A 569 -17.48 -21.02 -13.12
N ALA A 570 -16.23 -21.16 -13.59
CA ALA A 570 -15.13 -20.31 -13.15
C ALA A 570 -15.41 -18.84 -13.50
N HIS A 571 -15.85 -18.57 -14.73
CA HIS A 571 -16.18 -17.23 -15.19
C HIS A 571 -17.34 -16.58 -14.41
N GLU A 572 -18.38 -17.35 -14.06
CA GLU A 572 -19.50 -16.85 -13.26
C GLU A 572 -19.10 -16.45 -11.83
N ILE A 573 -18.18 -17.19 -11.21
CA ILE A 573 -17.85 -17.05 -9.78
C ILE A 573 -16.59 -16.20 -9.56
N LEU A 574 -15.57 -16.37 -10.41
CA LEU A 574 -14.22 -15.83 -10.25
C LEU A 574 -13.95 -14.60 -11.11
N HIS A 575 -14.84 -14.23 -12.04
CA HIS A 575 -14.67 -13.05 -12.90
C HIS A 575 -15.68 -11.95 -12.54
N THR A 576 -15.44 -10.74 -13.05
CA THR A 576 -16.22 -9.53 -12.81
C THR A 576 -16.12 -8.56 -14.00
N GLY A 577 -16.88 -7.48 -13.94
CA GLY A 577 -16.82 -6.36 -14.88
C GLY A 577 -16.43 -5.04 -14.19
N TYR A 578 -16.21 -4.00 -15.00
CA TYR A 578 -15.91 -2.66 -14.50
C TYR A 578 -16.80 -1.62 -15.17
N THR A 579 -16.98 -0.49 -14.52
CA THR A 579 -17.96 0.52 -14.92
C THR A 579 -17.29 1.87 -15.15
N VAL A 580 -17.79 2.62 -16.14
CA VAL A 580 -17.35 4.00 -16.34
C VAL A 580 -17.89 4.88 -15.21
N ARG A 581 -17.02 5.71 -14.62
CA ARG A 581 -17.38 6.64 -13.54
C ARG A 581 -17.12 8.09 -13.95
N SER A 582 -18.03 9.00 -13.58
CA SER A 582 -17.80 10.44 -13.70
C SER A 582 -16.65 10.89 -12.79
N LYS A 583 -15.97 11.99 -13.14
CA LYS A 583 -14.89 12.56 -12.32
C LYS A 583 -15.39 13.33 -11.08
N PHE A 584 -16.66 13.74 -11.11
CA PHE A 584 -17.38 14.47 -10.07
C PHE A 584 -18.76 13.86 -9.89
#